data_AF-A0A9F3QSH0-F1
#
_entry.id   AF-A0A9F3QSH0-F1
#
_cell.length_a   1.000
_cell.length_b   1.000
_cell.length_c   1.000
_cell.angle_alpha   90.00
_cell.angle_beta   90.00
_cell.angle_gamma   90.00
#
_symmetry.space_group_name_H-M   'P 1'
#
loop_
_entity.id
_entity.type
_entity.pdbx_description
1 polymer ?
#
loop_
_entity_poly.entity_id
_entity_poly.type
_entity_poly.pdbx_seq_one_letter_code
_entity_poly.pdbx_strand_id
1 'polypeptide(L)'
;MDAGNGLVPAQNQPDIELLRKDEEREEESELLQSITSPPVAETTSLKVCSSIVFWKCKLWMVITSAFLLLILVTILSLILYSETYIDEDEYWDPELIAGGKQHNFSGVVNINCPNPNALLSESAYDIFSKNLNKRLKDVYSYSPALGRYFISAEVISFSGENNTASYYLQFLVPPESDDFMKYRMNKDFVMNILRQDIYGQQRISDLDIPECTNVILDPSSVTIT
;
A
#
# COMPACT_ATOMS: atom_id res chain seq x y z
N MET A 1 17.99 49.23 31.54
CA MET A 1 18.43 50.23 30.55
C MET A 1 18.83 49.46 29.31
N ASP A 2 18.22 49.58 28.15
CA ASP A 2 17.00 50.24 27.69
C ASP A 2 16.73 49.65 26.29
N ALA A 3 15.50 49.80 25.82
CA ALA A 3 14.88 49.23 24.63
C ALA A 3 15.53 49.63 23.29
N GLY A 4 15.14 48.92 22.22
CA GLY A 4 15.42 49.33 20.84
C GLY A 4 14.70 48.48 19.79
N ASN A 5 13.38 48.63 19.69
CA ASN A 5 12.56 48.21 18.54
C ASN A 5 12.88 49.06 17.29
N GLY A 6 12.61 48.52 16.11
CA GLY A 6 12.45 49.28 14.86
C GLY A 6 12.57 48.35 13.64
N LEU A 7 11.50 47.77 13.12
CA LEU A 7 10.51 48.31 12.17
C LEU A 7 11.10 48.70 10.79
N VAL A 8 10.57 48.02 9.78
CA VAL A 8 10.81 48.16 8.32
C VAL A 8 10.46 49.57 7.83
N PRO A 9 11.10 50.04 6.74
CA PRO A 9 10.27 50.44 5.59
C PRO A 9 10.82 49.97 4.24
N ALA A 10 9.86 49.74 3.33
CA ALA A 10 10.04 49.53 1.90
C ALA A 10 10.35 50.85 1.17
N GLN A 11 11.05 50.79 0.04
CA GLN A 11 10.61 51.38 -1.24
C GLN A 11 11.65 51.25 -2.37
N ASN A 12 11.11 50.91 -3.55
CA ASN A 12 11.35 51.47 -4.89
C ASN A 12 12.72 51.35 -5.57
N GLN A 13 12.71 50.86 -6.82
CA GLN A 13 12.85 51.65 -8.06
C GLN A 13 12.84 50.71 -9.31
N PRO A 14 12.65 51.17 -10.56
CA PRO A 14 11.56 51.99 -11.13
C PRO A 14 10.87 51.34 -12.35
N ASP A 15 9.77 51.97 -12.73
CA ASP A 15 9.06 51.94 -14.01
C ASP A 15 9.99 52.12 -15.23
N ILE A 16 9.64 51.42 -16.32
CA ILE A 16 10.07 51.74 -17.68
C ILE A 16 8.83 52.22 -18.43
N GLU A 17 8.77 53.53 -18.62
CA GLU A 17 7.92 54.21 -19.60
C GLU A 17 8.82 55.16 -20.41
N LEU A 18 8.36 55.55 -21.62
CA LEU A 18 8.98 56.40 -22.67
C LEU A 18 9.50 55.58 -23.87
N LEU A 19 9.22 55.90 -25.14
CA LEU A 19 8.85 57.18 -25.74
C LEU A 19 8.28 56.93 -27.17
N ARG A 20 7.02 57.34 -27.39
CA ARG A 20 6.53 58.26 -28.44
C ARG A 20 7.12 58.16 -29.87
N LYS A 21 6.23 58.11 -30.85
CA LYS A 21 6.28 59.11 -31.93
C LYS A 21 4.87 59.47 -32.41
N ASP A 22 4.57 60.75 -32.23
CA ASP A 22 3.40 61.49 -32.68
C ASP A 22 3.40 61.65 -34.21
N GLU A 23 2.21 61.86 -34.78
CA GLU A 23 1.88 62.88 -35.79
C GLU A 23 0.36 62.75 -36.06
N GLU A 24 -0.46 63.57 -35.40
CA GLU A 24 -0.91 64.91 -35.86
C GLU A 24 -1.76 64.86 -37.14
N ARG A 25 -3.02 65.33 -37.02
CA ARG A 25 -3.51 66.58 -37.65
C ARG A 25 -5.04 66.69 -37.51
N GLU A 26 -5.49 67.55 -36.59
CA GLU A 26 -6.25 68.82 -36.79
C GLU A 26 -7.68 68.63 -37.33
N GLU A 27 -8.70 68.94 -36.51
CA GLU A 27 -9.43 70.24 -36.47
C GLU A 27 -10.20 70.48 -37.78
N GLU A 28 -11.48 70.81 -37.82
CA GLU A 28 -12.19 71.82 -37.04
C GLU A 28 -13.70 71.76 -37.39
N SER A 29 -14.56 72.15 -36.43
CA SER A 29 -15.81 72.93 -36.57
C SER A 29 -16.92 72.49 -37.57
N GLU A 30 -18.22 72.54 -37.27
CA GLU A 30 -18.99 73.12 -36.17
C GLU A 30 -20.47 72.73 -36.35
N LEU A 31 -21.27 72.99 -35.32
CA LEU A 31 -22.71 73.30 -35.32
C LEU A 31 -23.77 72.17 -35.31
N LEU A 32 -24.21 71.89 -34.08
CA LEU A 32 -25.61 71.94 -33.60
C LEU A 32 -26.76 71.60 -34.56
N GLN A 33 -27.57 70.63 -34.10
CA GLN A 33 -29.03 70.42 -34.24
C GLN A 33 -29.30 68.97 -34.65
N SER A 34 -30.22 68.19 -34.08
CA SER A 34 -31.42 68.51 -33.30
C SER A 34 -32.11 67.18 -32.94
N ILE A 35 -32.62 67.08 -31.69
CA ILE A 35 -33.91 66.44 -31.33
C ILE A 35 -34.03 64.89 -31.24
N THR A 36 -34.25 64.44 -30.00
CA THR A 36 -35.24 63.42 -29.52
C THR A 36 -34.97 61.91 -29.62
N SER A 37 -35.07 61.24 -28.46
CA SER A 37 -35.12 59.77 -28.21
C SER A 37 -36.44 59.11 -28.65
N PRO A 38 -36.48 57.79 -28.92
CA PRO A 38 -36.85 56.81 -27.85
C PRO A 38 -36.05 55.48 -27.90
N PRO A 39 -36.25 54.54 -26.94
CA PRO A 39 -35.32 53.44 -26.67
C PRO A 39 -35.73 52.14 -27.39
N VAL A 40 -34.83 51.56 -28.19
CA VAL A 40 -34.97 50.18 -28.69
C VAL A 40 -33.57 49.58 -28.90
N ALA A 41 -32.91 49.12 -27.83
CA ALA A 41 -31.63 48.40 -27.95
C ALA A 41 -31.38 47.32 -26.87
N GLU A 42 -32.39 46.91 -26.10
CA GLU A 42 -32.17 45.93 -25.01
C GLU A 42 -32.51 44.48 -25.36
N THR A 43 -33.19 44.22 -26.49
CA THR A 43 -33.65 42.85 -26.83
C THR A 43 -32.66 42.04 -27.67
N THR A 44 -31.70 42.68 -28.32
CA THR A 44 -30.73 42.01 -29.23
C THR A 44 -29.50 41.48 -28.49
N SER A 45 -28.98 42.20 -27.50
CA SER A 45 -27.80 41.81 -26.73
C SER A 45 -28.04 40.58 -25.83
N LEU A 46 -29.24 40.49 -25.22
CA LEU A 46 -29.64 39.35 -24.37
C LEU A 46 -29.85 38.04 -25.17
N LYS A 47 -30.31 38.13 -26.43
CA LYS A 47 -30.46 36.96 -27.33
C LYS A 47 -29.11 36.42 -27.81
N VAL A 48 -28.15 37.30 -28.06
CA VAL A 48 -26.78 36.89 -28.44
C VAL A 48 -26.05 36.27 -27.24
N CYS A 49 -26.21 36.84 -26.04
CA CYS A 49 -25.59 36.28 -24.83
C CYS A 49 -26.16 34.91 -24.45
N SER A 50 -27.49 34.75 -24.48
CA SER A 50 -28.14 33.47 -24.16
C SER A 50 -27.86 32.36 -25.18
N SER A 51 -27.70 32.66 -26.48
CA SER A 51 -27.37 31.65 -27.50
C SER A 51 -25.92 31.15 -27.40
N ILE A 52 -24.96 32.03 -27.08
CA ILE A 52 -23.56 31.66 -26.83
C ILE A 52 -23.44 30.80 -25.56
N VAL A 53 -24.14 31.19 -24.49
CA VAL A 53 -24.17 30.42 -23.23
C VAL A 53 -24.87 29.07 -23.42
N PHE A 54 -25.96 29.01 -24.17
CA PHE A 54 -26.69 27.76 -24.43
C PHE A 54 -25.87 26.76 -25.25
N TRP A 55 -25.13 27.22 -26.27
CA TRP A 55 -24.24 26.34 -27.05
C TRP A 55 -23.06 25.85 -26.21
N LYS A 56 -22.45 26.71 -25.38
CA LYS A 56 -21.40 26.30 -24.45
C LYS A 56 -21.91 25.28 -23.44
N CYS A 57 -23.04 25.52 -22.77
CA CYS A 57 -23.62 24.56 -21.82
C CYS A 57 -23.98 23.23 -22.47
N LYS A 58 -24.54 23.25 -23.69
CA LYS A 58 -24.86 22.04 -24.46
C LYS A 58 -23.61 21.27 -24.86
N LEU A 59 -22.53 21.97 -25.25
CA LEU A 59 -21.24 21.36 -25.55
C LEU A 59 -20.61 20.76 -24.30
N TRP A 60 -20.60 21.49 -23.18
CA TRP A 60 -20.11 21.00 -21.90
C TRP A 60 -20.87 19.76 -21.42
N MET A 61 -22.19 19.71 -21.60
CA MET A 61 -23.02 18.55 -21.25
C MET A 61 -22.71 17.32 -22.10
N VAL A 62 -22.46 17.51 -23.40
CA VAL A 62 -22.04 16.41 -24.30
C VAL A 62 -20.66 15.91 -23.92
N ILE A 63 -19.72 16.82 -23.64
CA ILE A 63 -18.35 16.49 -23.22
C ILE A 63 -18.39 15.71 -21.90
N THR A 64 -19.10 16.20 -20.88
CA THR A 64 -19.19 15.50 -19.58
C THR A 64 -19.88 14.15 -19.71
N SER A 65 -20.94 14.04 -20.52
CA SER A 65 -21.60 12.76 -20.79
C SER A 65 -20.67 11.75 -21.45
N ALA A 66 -19.83 12.18 -22.39
CA ALA A 66 -18.84 11.31 -23.03
C ALA A 66 -17.79 10.81 -22.03
N PHE A 67 -17.27 11.70 -21.16
CA PHE A 67 -16.35 11.30 -20.09
C PHE A 67 -17.00 10.32 -19.10
N LEU A 68 -18.25 10.56 -18.71
CA LEU A 68 -18.98 9.64 -17.83
C LEU A 68 -19.16 8.26 -18.45
N LEU A 69 -19.44 8.19 -19.76
CA LEU A 69 -19.52 6.91 -20.49
C LEU A 69 -18.17 6.18 -20.52
N LEU A 70 -17.07 6.89 -20.77
CA LEU A 70 -15.73 6.29 -20.74
C LEU A 70 -15.38 5.76 -19.35
N ILE A 71 -15.69 6.52 -18.30
CA ILE A 71 -15.49 6.09 -16.91
C ILE A 71 -16.34 4.85 -16.63
N LEU A 72 -17.63 4.85 -17.02
CA LEU A 72 -18.53 3.72 -16.85
C LEU A 72 -17.99 2.46 -17.54
N VAL A 73 -17.60 2.55 -18.81
CA VAL A 73 -17.03 1.43 -19.57
C VAL A 73 -15.74 0.94 -18.93
N THR A 74 -14.88 1.84 -18.46
CA THR A 74 -13.64 1.48 -17.77
C THR A 74 -13.93 0.72 -16.48
N ILE A 75 -14.85 1.21 -15.65
CA ILE A 75 -15.25 0.54 -14.40
C ILE A 75 -15.81 -0.85 -14.70
N LEU A 76 -16.73 -0.97 -15.66
CA LEU A 76 -17.31 -2.27 -16.04
C LEU A 76 -16.24 -3.23 -16.57
N SER A 77 -15.29 -2.74 -17.37
CA SER A 77 -14.19 -3.55 -17.88
C SER A 77 -13.28 -4.04 -16.77
N LEU A 78 -12.96 -3.19 -15.79
CA LEU A 78 -12.13 -3.56 -14.64
C LEU A 78 -12.81 -4.61 -13.74
N ILE A 79 -14.12 -4.47 -13.50
CA ILE A 79 -14.90 -5.46 -12.72
C ILE A 79 -14.93 -6.82 -13.44
N LEU A 80 -15.16 -6.82 -14.75
CA LEU A 80 -15.16 -8.07 -15.52
C LEU A 80 -13.77 -8.70 -15.59
N TYR A 81 -12.72 -7.89 -15.71
CA TYR A 81 -11.34 -8.36 -15.73
C TYR A 81 -10.91 -8.93 -14.38
N SER A 82 -11.26 -8.29 -13.25
CA SER A 82 -10.86 -8.77 -11.92
C SER A 82 -11.44 -10.12 -11.54
N GLU A 83 -12.63 -10.45 -12.03
CA GLU A 83 -13.29 -11.74 -11.75
C GLU A 83 -12.81 -12.86 -12.67
N THR A 84 -12.26 -12.53 -13.85
CA THR A 84 -11.95 -13.53 -14.89
C THR A 84 -10.46 -13.72 -15.14
N TYR A 85 -9.63 -12.76 -14.76
CA TYR A 85 -8.18 -12.88 -14.91
C TYR A 85 -7.60 -13.64 -13.72
N ILE A 86 -7.12 -14.85 -14.00
CA ILE A 86 -6.26 -15.61 -13.09
C ILE A 86 -4.85 -15.50 -13.66
N ASP A 87 -3.93 -14.92 -12.90
CA ASP A 87 -2.54 -14.83 -13.32
C ASP A 87 -1.94 -16.24 -13.41
N GLU A 88 -1.15 -16.52 -14.45
CA GLU A 88 -0.66 -17.89 -14.69
C GLU A 88 0.26 -18.38 -13.55
N ASP A 89 0.93 -17.47 -12.86
CA ASP A 89 1.77 -17.77 -11.69
C ASP A 89 0.99 -17.89 -10.37
N GLU A 90 -0.23 -17.35 -10.31
CA GLU A 90 -1.17 -17.49 -9.20
C GLU A 90 -2.06 -18.73 -9.34
N TYR A 91 -2.28 -19.23 -10.57
CA TYR A 91 -2.98 -20.48 -10.83
C TYR A 91 -2.30 -21.68 -10.15
N TRP A 92 -3.10 -22.57 -9.55
CA TRP A 92 -2.63 -23.81 -8.96
C TRP A 92 -3.70 -24.91 -9.07
N ASP A 93 -3.23 -26.14 -9.23
CA ASP A 93 -4.09 -27.33 -9.34
C ASP A 93 -4.19 -28.05 -7.98
N PRO A 94 -5.37 -28.08 -7.35
CA PRO A 94 -5.58 -28.80 -6.09
C PRO A 94 -5.41 -30.31 -6.19
N GLU A 95 -5.69 -30.91 -7.34
CA GLU A 95 -5.60 -32.37 -7.51
C GLU A 95 -4.13 -32.81 -7.53
N LEU A 96 -3.25 -32.02 -8.16
CA LEU A 96 -1.80 -32.26 -8.13
C LEU A 96 -1.23 -32.18 -6.70
N ILE A 97 -1.71 -31.25 -5.88
CA ILE A 97 -1.29 -31.15 -4.48
C ILE A 97 -1.85 -32.32 -3.67
N ALA A 98 -3.12 -32.70 -3.86
CA ALA A 98 -3.76 -33.79 -3.14
C ALA A 98 -3.08 -35.15 -3.37
N GLY A 99 -2.53 -35.37 -4.57
CA GLY A 99 -1.70 -36.54 -4.89
C GLY A 99 -0.23 -36.43 -4.44
N GLY A 100 0.13 -35.34 -3.76
CA GLY A 100 1.49 -35.05 -3.32
C GLY A 100 2.00 -35.95 -2.20
N LYS A 101 3.28 -35.80 -1.88
CA LYS A 101 3.94 -36.50 -0.77
C LYS A 101 4.22 -35.54 0.37
N GLN A 102 4.07 -36.03 1.58
CA GLN A 102 4.44 -35.27 2.76
C GLN A 102 5.96 -35.04 2.79
N HIS A 103 6.34 -33.80 3.02
CA HIS A 103 7.72 -33.39 3.22
C HIS A 103 7.81 -32.55 4.49
N ASN A 104 8.82 -32.85 5.31
CA ASN A 104 8.86 -32.38 6.67
C ASN A 104 10.19 -31.71 6.96
N PHE A 105 10.14 -30.67 7.78
CA PHE A 105 11.29 -29.93 8.23
C PHE A 105 11.30 -29.86 9.75
N SER A 106 12.48 -30.03 10.33
CA SER A 106 12.72 -29.71 11.74
C SER A 106 13.50 -28.41 11.80
N GLY A 107 13.17 -27.55 12.75
CA GLY A 107 13.86 -26.28 12.90
C GLY A 107 14.11 -25.87 14.35
N VAL A 108 15.05 -24.95 14.50
CA VAL A 108 15.43 -24.36 15.79
C VAL A 108 15.53 -22.85 15.63
N VAL A 109 15.04 -22.13 16.64
CA VAL A 109 15.16 -20.67 16.75
C VAL A 109 15.57 -20.29 18.16
N ASN A 110 16.52 -19.35 18.27
CA ASN A 110 16.91 -18.79 19.55
C ASN A 110 15.86 -17.78 20.02
N ILE A 111 15.67 -17.82 21.33
CA ILE A 111 14.77 -16.98 22.08
C ILE A 111 15.66 -16.06 22.91
N ASN A 112 15.31 -14.79 22.97
CA ASN A 112 15.90 -13.86 23.90
C ASN A 112 14.94 -13.69 25.08
N CYS A 113 15.17 -14.48 26.12
CA CYS A 113 14.58 -14.30 27.44
C CYS A 113 15.69 -14.21 28.53
N PRO A 114 15.64 -13.21 29.43
CA PRO A 114 16.58 -13.09 30.56
C PRO A 114 16.61 -14.29 31.50
N ASN A 115 15.45 -14.88 31.80
CA ASN A 115 15.35 -16.13 32.56
C ASN A 115 14.70 -17.25 31.72
N PRO A 116 15.48 -18.00 30.92
CA PRO A 116 14.93 -19.03 30.04
C PRO A 116 14.24 -20.17 30.79
N ASN A 117 14.59 -20.40 32.07
CA ASN A 117 13.93 -21.40 32.91
C ASN A 117 12.47 -21.02 33.24
N ALA A 118 12.12 -19.73 33.18
CA ALA A 118 10.74 -19.28 33.39
C ALA A 118 9.79 -19.82 32.30
N LEU A 119 10.29 -20.00 31.07
CA LEU A 119 9.55 -20.59 29.95
C LEU A 119 9.28 -22.09 30.11
N LEU A 120 9.94 -22.75 31.06
CA LEU A 120 9.76 -24.17 31.35
C LEU A 120 8.66 -24.42 32.39
N SER A 121 8.14 -23.37 33.03
CA SER A 121 6.96 -23.51 33.89
C SER A 121 5.74 -23.88 33.05
N GLU A 122 4.85 -24.74 33.57
CA GLU A 122 3.73 -25.30 32.79
C GLU A 122 2.85 -24.23 32.14
N SER A 123 2.52 -23.16 32.88
CA SER A 123 1.70 -22.05 32.37
C SER A 123 2.42 -21.20 31.32
N ALA A 124 3.69 -20.85 31.56
CA ALA A 124 4.47 -20.07 30.61
C ALA A 124 4.77 -20.87 29.34
N TYR A 125 5.06 -22.16 29.49
CA TYR A 125 5.27 -23.10 28.39
C TYR A 125 4.05 -23.17 27.49
N ASP A 126 2.85 -23.39 28.06
CA ASP A 126 1.61 -23.48 27.28
C ASP A 126 1.34 -22.19 26.50
N ILE A 127 1.42 -21.03 27.17
CA ILE A 127 1.18 -19.72 26.55
C ILE A 127 2.21 -19.45 25.45
N PHE A 128 3.50 -19.67 25.71
CA PHE A 128 4.56 -19.41 24.74
C PHE A 128 4.48 -20.38 23.56
N SER A 129 4.33 -21.68 23.81
CA SER A 129 4.16 -22.71 22.77
C SER A 129 2.95 -22.43 21.90
N LYS A 130 1.80 -22.09 22.48
CA LYS A 130 0.60 -21.74 21.74
C LYS A 130 0.81 -20.54 20.82
N ASN A 131 1.45 -19.47 21.32
CA ASN A 131 1.67 -18.27 20.52
C ASN A 131 2.75 -18.48 19.44
N LEU A 132 3.85 -19.17 19.74
CA LEU A 132 4.87 -19.52 18.75
C LEU A 132 4.30 -20.44 17.68
N ASN A 133 3.53 -21.46 18.07
CA ASN A 133 2.87 -22.36 17.14
C ASN A 133 1.88 -21.60 16.23
N LYS A 134 1.06 -20.71 16.81
CA LYS A 134 0.19 -19.83 16.03
C LYS A 134 0.99 -19.01 15.00
N ARG A 135 2.08 -18.37 15.43
CA ARG A 135 2.93 -17.59 14.54
C ARG A 135 3.50 -18.43 13.40
N LEU A 136 4.05 -19.62 13.70
CA LEU A 136 4.55 -20.53 12.67
C LEU A 136 3.45 -20.90 11.68
N LYS A 137 2.25 -21.23 12.17
CA LYS A 137 1.09 -21.53 11.31
C LYS A 137 0.73 -20.34 10.43
N ASP A 138 0.61 -19.15 10.99
CA ASP A 138 0.23 -17.95 10.25
C ASP A 138 1.27 -17.66 9.14
N VAL A 139 2.56 -17.66 9.48
CA VAL A 139 3.65 -17.38 8.52
C VAL A 139 3.63 -18.30 7.31
N TYR A 140 3.50 -19.60 7.55
CA TYR A 140 3.54 -20.56 6.45
C TYR A 140 2.19 -20.70 5.74
N SER A 141 1.06 -20.59 6.43
CA SER A 141 -0.28 -20.66 5.81
C SER A 141 -0.55 -19.46 4.90
N TYR A 142 -0.13 -18.26 5.31
CA TYR A 142 -0.33 -17.03 4.53
C TYR A 142 0.84 -16.72 3.59
N SER A 143 1.86 -17.59 3.51
CA SER A 143 2.96 -17.42 2.57
C SER A 143 2.43 -17.53 1.12
N PRO A 144 2.61 -16.50 0.27
CA PRO A 144 2.23 -16.60 -1.14
C PRO A 144 2.96 -17.74 -1.88
N ALA A 145 4.17 -18.09 -1.41
CA ALA A 145 4.98 -19.14 -2.01
C ALA A 145 4.66 -20.54 -1.50
N LEU A 146 4.33 -20.69 -0.20
CA LEU A 146 4.21 -21.99 0.46
C LEU A 146 2.83 -22.33 1.03
N GLY A 147 1.92 -21.36 1.15
CA GLY A 147 0.64 -21.52 1.85
C GLY A 147 -0.21 -22.68 1.36
N ARG A 148 -0.32 -22.83 0.04
CA ARG A 148 -1.05 -23.93 -0.60
C ARG A 148 -0.47 -25.32 -0.35
N TYR A 149 0.78 -25.42 0.09
CA TYR A 149 1.46 -26.67 0.39
C TYR A 149 1.56 -26.92 1.90
N PHE A 150 1.25 -25.93 2.74
CA PHE A 150 1.41 -26.06 4.19
C PHE A 150 0.33 -26.96 4.80
N ILE A 151 0.74 -27.90 5.65
CA ILE A 151 -0.17 -28.79 6.39
C ILE A 151 -0.26 -28.33 7.84
N SER A 152 0.89 -28.25 8.52
CA SER A 152 0.92 -27.97 9.96
C SER A 152 2.29 -27.49 10.43
N ALA A 153 2.27 -26.82 11.57
CA ALA A 153 3.44 -26.49 12.36
C ALA A 153 3.18 -26.90 13.80
N GLU A 154 4.25 -27.30 14.49
CA GLU A 154 4.20 -27.69 15.90
C GLU A 154 5.48 -27.30 16.60
N VAL A 155 5.36 -26.80 17.84
CA VAL A 155 6.50 -26.56 18.71
C VAL A 155 6.74 -27.81 19.55
N ILE A 156 7.94 -28.37 19.45
CA ILE A 156 8.29 -29.67 20.02
C ILE A 156 8.81 -29.52 21.44
N SER A 157 9.70 -28.56 21.67
CA SER A 157 10.34 -28.37 22.97
C SER A 157 11.02 -27.00 23.10
N PHE A 158 11.24 -26.59 24.36
CA PHE A 158 12.14 -25.48 24.70
C PHE A 158 13.34 -26.00 25.48
N SER A 159 14.52 -25.48 25.14
CA SER A 159 15.75 -25.72 25.91
C SER A 159 16.06 -24.46 26.73
N GLY A 160 15.99 -24.58 28.05
CA GLY A 160 16.39 -23.51 28.95
C GLY A 160 17.89 -23.20 28.89
N GLU A 161 18.72 -24.22 28.66
CA GLU A 161 20.18 -24.12 28.60
C GLU A 161 20.64 -23.28 27.39
N ASN A 162 20.06 -23.55 26.21
CA ASN A 162 20.44 -22.88 24.98
C ASN A 162 19.51 -21.70 24.63
N ASN A 163 18.45 -21.49 25.41
CA ASN A 163 17.38 -20.52 25.15
C ASN A 163 16.81 -20.70 23.74
N THR A 164 16.44 -21.92 23.36
CA THR A 164 15.98 -22.26 22.01
C THR A 164 14.62 -22.92 22.00
N ALA A 165 13.83 -22.63 20.98
CA ALA A 165 12.64 -23.41 20.62
C ALA A 165 12.94 -24.34 19.45
N SER A 166 12.53 -25.59 19.57
CA SER A 166 12.53 -26.56 18.49
C SER A 166 11.11 -26.73 17.96
N TYR A 167 10.97 -26.79 16.64
CA TYR A 167 9.68 -26.89 15.98
C TYR A 167 9.75 -27.81 14.77
N TYR A 168 8.57 -28.22 14.31
CA TYR A 168 8.38 -29.08 13.16
C TYR A 168 7.40 -28.43 12.18
N LEU A 169 7.66 -28.60 10.89
CA LEU A 169 6.81 -28.13 9.81
C LEU A 169 6.50 -29.29 8.87
N GLN A 170 5.25 -29.34 8.42
CA GLN A 170 4.76 -30.36 7.48
C GLN A 170 4.20 -29.67 6.25
N PHE A 171 4.61 -30.16 5.08
CA PHE A 171 4.16 -29.69 3.78
C PHE A 171 3.73 -30.86 2.91
N LEU A 172 2.82 -30.58 1.96
CA LEU A 172 2.38 -31.50 0.93
C LEU A 172 3.01 -31.06 -0.40
N VAL A 173 3.94 -31.86 -0.91
CA VAL A 173 4.73 -31.53 -2.09
C VAL A 173 4.12 -32.21 -3.33
N PRO A 174 3.87 -31.48 -4.43
CA PRO A 174 3.34 -32.06 -5.67
C PRO A 174 4.20 -33.20 -6.23
N PRO A 175 3.62 -34.10 -7.05
CA PRO A 175 4.38 -35.09 -7.81
C PRO A 175 5.33 -34.40 -8.83
N GLU A 176 6.43 -35.08 -9.18
CA GLU A 176 7.46 -34.59 -10.12
C GLU A 176 8.08 -33.24 -9.75
N SER A 177 8.58 -33.15 -8.51
CA SER A 177 8.93 -31.89 -7.87
C SER A 177 10.43 -31.62 -7.73
N ASP A 178 11.32 -32.19 -8.54
CA ASP A 178 12.78 -31.96 -8.35
C ASP A 178 13.15 -30.47 -8.41
N ASP A 179 12.66 -29.74 -9.43
CA ASP A 179 12.86 -28.29 -9.52
C ASP A 179 12.08 -27.53 -8.43
N PHE A 180 10.89 -28.01 -8.07
CA PHE A 180 10.12 -27.43 -6.97
C PHE A 180 10.86 -27.54 -5.63
N MET A 181 11.42 -28.70 -5.32
CA MET A 181 12.26 -28.96 -4.16
C MET A 181 13.51 -28.11 -4.20
N LYS A 182 14.15 -27.98 -5.36
CA LYS A 182 15.37 -27.19 -5.52
C LYS A 182 15.13 -25.69 -5.33
N TYR A 183 14.06 -25.14 -5.89
CA TYR A 183 13.88 -23.67 -5.97
C TYR A 183 12.82 -23.11 -5.03
N ARG A 184 11.80 -23.89 -4.63
CA ARG A 184 10.67 -23.42 -3.79
C ARG A 184 10.58 -24.12 -2.44
N MET A 185 10.99 -25.38 -2.32
CA MET A 185 10.87 -26.18 -1.09
C MET A 185 12.24 -26.68 -0.59
N ASN A 186 13.28 -25.86 -0.75
CA ASN A 186 14.58 -26.13 -0.13
C ASN A 186 14.63 -25.52 1.28
N LYS A 187 15.53 -26.05 2.12
CA LYS A 187 15.71 -25.59 3.51
C LYS A 187 15.92 -24.08 3.63
N ASP A 188 16.67 -23.47 2.71
CA ASP A 188 17.04 -22.06 2.79
C ASP A 188 15.83 -21.18 2.48
N PHE A 189 15.00 -21.58 1.52
CA PHE A 189 13.76 -20.89 1.17
C PHE A 189 12.77 -20.91 2.35
N VAL A 190 12.50 -22.11 2.90
CA VAL A 190 11.59 -22.27 4.05
C VAL A 190 12.11 -21.49 5.26
N MET A 191 13.42 -21.59 5.55
CA MET A 191 14.07 -20.87 6.63
C MET A 191 13.92 -19.35 6.47
N ASN A 192 14.17 -18.83 5.26
CA ASN A 192 14.16 -17.39 5.02
C ASN A 192 12.76 -16.78 5.09
N ILE A 193 11.68 -17.55 4.83
CA ILE A 193 10.31 -17.09 5.07
C ILE A 193 10.10 -16.77 6.55
N LEU A 194 10.48 -17.68 7.45
CA LEU A 194 10.35 -17.43 8.89
C LEU A 194 11.27 -16.29 9.35
N ARG A 195 12.49 -16.20 8.82
CA ARG A 195 13.39 -15.08 9.14
C ARG A 195 12.78 -13.74 8.76
N GLN A 196 12.19 -13.64 7.56
CA GLN A 196 11.56 -12.41 7.09
C GLN A 196 10.41 -11.97 8.00
N ASP A 197 9.58 -12.92 8.42
CA ASP A 197 8.53 -12.65 9.41
C ASP A 197 9.11 -12.17 10.75
N ILE A 198 10.15 -12.83 11.26
CA ILE A 198 10.82 -12.43 12.51
C ILE A 198 11.45 -11.04 12.39
N TYR A 199 12.07 -10.69 11.26
CA TYR A 199 12.57 -9.34 11.02
C TYR A 199 11.46 -8.29 11.04
N GLY A 200 10.29 -8.60 10.48
CA GLY A 200 9.12 -7.71 10.50
C GLY A 200 8.52 -7.53 11.89
N GLN A 201 8.47 -8.59 12.69
CA GLN A 201 7.87 -8.57 14.03
C GLN A 201 8.65 -9.45 15.02
N GLN A 202 9.75 -8.97 15.58
CA GLN A 202 10.62 -9.81 16.43
C GLN A 202 9.96 -10.35 17.70
N ARG A 203 8.95 -9.65 18.22
CA ARG A 203 8.24 -10.02 19.44
C ARG A 203 7.11 -11.00 19.15
N ILE A 204 6.86 -11.89 20.09
CA ILE A 204 5.61 -12.65 20.11
C ILE A 204 4.57 -11.83 20.88
N SER A 205 3.45 -11.49 20.22
CA SER A 205 2.34 -10.76 20.83
C SER A 205 1.71 -11.53 21.99
N ASP A 206 1.07 -10.80 22.90
CA ASP A 206 0.23 -11.35 23.98
C ASP A 206 0.97 -12.30 24.95
N LEU A 207 2.30 -12.15 25.06
CA LEU A 207 3.09 -12.80 26.10
C LEU A 207 3.25 -11.90 27.32
N ASP A 208 2.55 -12.24 28.40
CA ASP A 208 2.78 -11.68 29.74
C ASP A 208 3.46 -12.74 30.62
N ILE A 209 4.79 -12.86 30.45
CA ILE A 209 5.62 -13.77 31.25
C ILE A 209 6.52 -12.87 32.13
N PRO A 210 6.28 -12.81 33.45
CA PRO A 210 6.91 -11.82 34.34
C PRO A 210 8.45 -11.81 34.27
N GLU A 211 9.05 -12.99 34.13
CA GLU A 211 10.52 -13.17 34.11
C GLU A 211 11.12 -13.18 32.69
N CYS A 212 10.27 -13.09 31.67
CA CYS A 212 10.64 -12.97 30.27
C CYS A 212 9.92 -11.76 29.63
N THR A 213 10.12 -10.56 30.19
CA THR A 213 9.48 -9.36 29.65
C THR A 213 10.00 -9.09 28.24
N ASN A 214 9.13 -9.24 27.23
CA ASN A 214 9.43 -9.11 25.81
C ASN A 214 10.27 -10.25 25.22
N VAL A 215 9.72 -11.47 25.21
CA VAL A 215 10.31 -12.58 24.46
C VAL A 215 10.48 -12.20 22.99
N ILE A 216 11.72 -12.23 22.52
CA ILE A 216 12.13 -11.89 21.16
C ILE A 216 12.72 -13.13 20.49
N LEU A 217 12.38 -13.37 19.24
CA LEU A 217 13.03 -14.40 18.43
C LEU A 217 14.22 -13.78 17.67
N ASP A 218 15.35 -14.48 17.63
CA ASP A 218 16.50 -14.06 16.82
C ASP A 218 16.38 -14.62 15.39
N PRO A 219 16.16 -13.77 14.37
CA PRO A 219 16.00 -14.24 12.99
C PRO A 219 17.28 -14.90 12.45
N SER A 220 18.46 -14.45 12.87
CA SER A 220 19.72 -14.99 12.37
C SER A 220 20.00 -16.41 12.88
N SER A 221 19.41 -16.76 14.02
CA SER A 221 19.54 -18.07 14.64
C SER A 221 18.65 -19.17 14.04
N VAL A 222 17.66 -18.81 13.22
CA VAL A 222 16.74 -19.79 12.62
C VAL A 222 17.54 -20.78 11.80
N THR A 223 17.32 -22.07 12.04
CA THR A 223 17.91 -23.18 11.28
C THR A 223 16.82 -24.19 10.94
N ILE A 224 16.95 -24.83 9.76
CA ILE A 224 16.04 -25.88 9.29
C ILE A 224 16.86 -27.05 8.73
N THR A 225 16.43 -28.27 9.05
CA THR A 225 16.96 -29.56 8.57
C THR A 225 15.87 -30.42 7.97
#